data_AF-A0A2V5NY49-F1
#
_entry.id   AF-A0A2V5NY49-F1
#
_cell.length_a   1.000
_cell.length_b   1.000
_cell.length_c   1.000
_cell.angle_alpha   90.00
_cell.angle_beta   90.00
_cell.angle_gamma   90.00
#
_symmetry.space_group_name_H-M   'P 1'
#
loop_
_entity.id
_entity.type
_entity.pdbx_description
1 polymer ?
#
loop_
_entity_poly.entity_id
_entity_poly.type
_entity_poly.pdbx_seq_one_letter_code
_entity_poly.pdbx_strand_id
1 'polypeptide(L)'
;MAGRASFHDSVDFKTLVNCLWQKGQTRFVLDLTECPLMDSTFLGVLAGLGLKFGQEPTVNGPARIELLNPSNRISDLLENLGIAHLFKVLRGAAPTADPLKPVPQAAANPDRQELSRTCLEAHKLLMEINPDNVPKFKDVTRFLEEDLKKAQKS
;
A
#
# COMPACT_ATOMS: atom_id res chain seq x y z
N MET A 1 -9.87 7.63 2.22
CA MET A 1 -8.78 7.85 3.21
C MET A 1 -8.74 9.34 3.49
N ALA A 2 -8.59 9.74 4.76
CA ALA A 2 -8.51 11.14 5.15
C ALA A 2 -7.21 11.39 5.91
N GLY A 3 -6.53 12.50 5.62
CA GLY A 3 -5.25 12.85 6.21
C GLY A 3 -4.06 12.13 5.55
N ARG A 4 -3.01 11.87 6.33
CA ARG A 4 -1.75 11.30 5.84
C ARG A 4 -1.81 9.78 5.88
N ALA A 5 -1.58 9.11 4.75
CA ALA A 5 -1.34 7.67 4.76
C ALA A 5 0.14 7.42 5.08
N SER A 6 0.40 6.82 6.23
CA SER A 6 1.74 6.63 6.77
C SER A 6 2.08 5.16 6.97
N PHE A 7 3.34 4.87 7.27
CA PHE A 7 3.79 3.53 7.60
C PHE A 7 3.02 2.91 8.78
N HIS A 8 2.51 3.72 9.73
CA HIS A 8 1.68 3.22 10.83
C HIS A 8 0.36 2.62 10.32
N ASP A 9 -0.22 3.21 9.27
CA ASP A 9 -1.48 2.76 8.68
C ASP A 9 -1.29 1.58 7.72
N SER A 10 -0.05 1.31 7.32
CA SER A 10 0.27 0.36 6.26
C SER A 10 -0.02 -1.10 6.64
N VAL A 11 0.20 -1.48 7.90
CA VAL A 11 -0.05 -2.85 8.39
C VAL A 11 -1.55 -3.12 8.50
N ASP A 12 -2.29 -2.19 9.11
CA ASP A 12 -3.75 -2.26 9.23
C ASP A 12 -4.41 -2.31 7.85
N PHE A 13 -3.98 -1.43 6.95
CA PHE A 13 -4.46 -1.39 5.57
C PHE A 13 -4.21 -2.72 4.84
N LYS A 14 -2.97 -3.25 4.89
CA LYS A 14 -2.61 -4.54 4.30
C LYS A 14 -3.48 -5.67 4.85
N THR A 15 -3.68 -5.71 6.16
CA THR A 15 -4.48 -6.75 6.84
C THR A 15 -5.94 -6.68 6.43
N LEU A 16 -6.52 -5.48 6.43
CA LEU A 16 -7.91 -5.24 6.04
C LEU A 16 -8.16 -5.68 4.59
N VAL A 17 -7.33 -5.23 3.66
CA VAL A 17 -7.49 -5.50 2.24
C VAL A 17 -7.35 -7.01 1.96
N ASN A 18 -6.39 -7.69 2.58
CA ASN A 18 -6.28 -9.16 2.46
C ASN A 18 -7.49 -9.89 3.06
N CYS A 19 -8.01 -9.46 4.21
CA CYS A 19 -9.19 -10.05 4.84
C CYS A 19 -10.43 -9.91 3.96
N LEU A 20 -10.65 -8.73 3.37
CA LEU A 20 -11.76 -8.49 2.45
C LEU A 20 -11.62 -9.32 1.17
N TRP A 21 -10.40 -9.46 0.65
CA TRP A 21 -10.15 -10.30 -0.51
C TRP A 21 -10.43 -11.78 -0.23
N GLN A 22 -10.03 -12.30 0.94
CA GLN A 22 -10.37 -13.66 1.36
C GLN A 22 -11.89 -13.88 1.51
N LYS A 23 -12.65 -12.80 1.78
CA LYS A 23 -14.13 -12.81 1.80
C LYS A 23 -14.75 -12.69 0.40
N GLY A 24 -13.96 -12.73 -0.66
CA GLY A 24 -14.42 -12.69 -2.05
C GLY A 24 -14.57 -11.30 -2.65
N GLN A 25 -14.13 -10.24 -1.96
CA GLN A 25 -14.10 -8.90 -2.55
C GLN A 25 -12.96 -8.78 -3.56
N THR A 26 -13.27 -8.33 -4.77
CA THR A 26 -12.30 -8.27 -5.88
C THR A 26 -12.04 -6.85 -6.38
N ARG A 27 -12.82 -5.86 -5.93
CA ARG A 27 -12.65 -4.46 -6.33
C ARG A 27 -12.48 -3.57 -5.11
N PHE A 28 -11.36 -2.87 -5.05
CA PHE A 28 -11.03 -1.95 -3.98
C PHE A 28 -10.87 -0.55 -4.55
N VAL A 29 -11.72 0.39 -4.11
CA VAL A 29 -11.63 1.80 -4.49
C VAL A 29 -11.11 2.59 -3.31
N LEU A 30 -9.92 3.16 -3.47
CA LEU A 30 -9.32 4.06 -2.48
C LEU A 30 -9.65 5.50 -2.84
N ASP A 31 -10.54 6.12 -2.07
CA ASP A 31 -10.80 7.56 -2.18
C ASP A 31 -9.64 8.35 -1.56
N LEU A 32 -8.96 9.14 -2.39
CA LEU A 32 -7.81 9.95 -2.04
C LEU A 32 -8.11 11.45 -2.05
N THR A 33 -9.38 11.83 -2.17
CA THR A 33 -9.83 13.24 -2.20
C THR A 33 -9.29 14.03 -1.00
N GLU A 34 -9.35 13.43 0.19
CA GLU A 34 -8.90 14.02 1.46
C GLU A 34 -7.51 13.51 1.89
N CYS A 35 -6.72 12.92 0.98
CA CYS A 35 -5.41 12.36 1.27
C CYS A 35 -4.31 13.15 0.53
N PRO A 36 -3.70 14.16 1.17
CA PRO A 36 -2.71 15.00 0.50
C PRO A 36 -1.30 14.37 0.43
N LEU A 37 -1.03 13.34 1.23
CA LEU A 37 0.32 12.79 1.39
C LEU A 37 0.29 11.28 1.68
N MET A 38 1.19 10.56 1.00
CA MET A 38 1.52 9.16 1.25
C MET A 38 3.03 9.00 1.37
N ASP A 39 3.52 8.17 2.28
CA ASP A 39 4.94 7.81 2.34
C ASP A 39 5.28 6.60 1.45
N SER A 40 6.59 6.38 1.26
CA SER A 40 7.10 5.27 0.43
C SER A 40 6.75 3.90 0.99
N THR A 41 6.61 3.76 2.31
CA THR A 41 6.18 2.50 2.93
C THR A 41 4.76 2.16 2.53
N PHE A 42 3.83 3.09 2.68
CA PHE A 42 2.44 2.89 2.30
C PHE A 42 2.31 2.61 0.79
N LEU A 43 3.02 3.37 -0.04
CA LEU A 43 3.02 3.17 -1.50
C LEU A 43 3.62 1.82 -1.91
N GLY A 44 4.67 1.34 -1.22
CA GLY A 44 5.23 0.01 -1.46
C GLY A 44 4.28 -1.12 -1.03
N VAL A 45 3.57 -0.97 0.10
CA VAL A 45 2.52 -1.91 0.49
C VAL A 45 1.38 -1.93 -0.53
N LEU A 46 0.94 -0.75 -0.99
CA LEU A 46 -0.09 -0.62 -2.00
C LEU A 46 0.33 -1.27 -3.32
N ALA A 47 1.57 -1.07 -3.75
CA ALA A 47 2.15 -1.72 -4.94
C ALA A 47 2.17 -3.25 -4.81
N GLY A 48 2.55 -3.76 -3.63
CA GLY A 48 2.53 -5.20 -3.34
C GLY A 48 1.13 -5.81 -3.44
N LEU A 49 0.12 -5.11 -2.95
CA LEU A 49 -1.28 -5.54 -3.11
C LEU A 49 -1.71 -5.48 -4.58
N GLY A 50 -1.35 -4.43 -5.31
CA GLY A 50 -1.64 -4.29 -6.74
C GLY A 50 -1.08 -5.44 -7.57
N LEU A 51 0.19 -5.81 -7.36
CA LEU A 51 0.83 -6.94 -8.02
C LEU A 51 0.16 -8.28 -7.67
N LYS A 52 -0.06 -8.52 -6.38
CA LYS A 52 -0.71 -9.76 -5.88
C LYS A 52 -2.08 -9.97 -6.52
N PHE A 53 -2.85 -8.90 -6.64
CA PHE A 53 -4.21 -8.95 -7.19
C PHE A 53 -4.24 -9.08 -8.72
N GLY A 54 -3.23 -8.52 -9.41
CA GLY A 54 -3.09 -8.65 -10.86
C GLY A 54 -2.66 -10.05 -11.33
N GLN A 55 -2.01 -10.83 -10.46
CA GLN A 55 -1.50 -12.17 -10.78
C GLN A 55 -2.49 -13.30 -10.48
N GLU A 56 -3.40 -13.09 -9.52
CA GLU A 56 -4.31 -14.14 -9.05
C GLU A 56 -5.64 -14.14 -9.83
N PRO A 57 -5.97 -15.21 -10.58
CA PRO A 57 -7.25 -15.33 -11.25
C PRO A 57 -8.36 -15.49 -10.20
N THR A 58 -9.37 -14.61 -10.23
CA THR A 58 -10.58 -14.77 -9.41
C THR A 58 -11.79 -15.11 -10.28
N VAL A 59 -12.80 -15.73 -9.68
CA VAL A 59 -14.07 -16.10 -10.34
C VAL A 59 -14.76 -14.90 -11.02
N ASN A 60 -14.52 -13.69 -10.52
CA ASN A 60 -15.10 -12.43 -11.03
C ASN A 60 -14.09 -11.56 -11.81
N GLY A 61 -12.99 -12.14 -12.30
CA GLY A 61 -11.86 -11.43 -12.94
C GLY A 61 -10.76 -11.04 -11.95
N PRO A 62 -9.57 -10.58 -12.40
CA PRO A 62 -8.47 -10.26 -11.48
C PRO A 62 -8.91 -9.19 -10.48
N ALA A 63 -8.49 -9.34 -9.22
CA ALA A 63 -8.75 -8.31 -8.23
C ALA A 63 -8.02 -7.02 -8.64
N ARG A 64 -8.60 -5.85 -8.34
CA ARG A 64 -8.02 -4.56 -8.74
C ARG A 64 -8.14 -3.52 -7.64
N ILE A 65 -7.07 -2.73 -7.52
CA ILE A 65 -7.06 -1.50 -6.74
C ILE A 65 -7.23 -0.32 -7.68
N GLU A 66 -8.22 0.51 -7.39
CA GLU A 66 -8.53 1.74 -8.12
C GLU A 66 -8.33 2.94 -7.18
N LEU A 67 -7.72 4.00 -7.70
CA LEU A 67 -7.43 5.23 -6.95
C LEU A 67 -8.39 6.31 -7.41
N LEU A 68 -9.29 6.73 -6.53
CA LEU A 68 -10.26 7.78 -6.81
C LEU A 68 -9.70 9.13 -6.37
N ASN A 69 -9.70 10.09 -7.29
CA ASN A 69 -9.29 11.48 -7.06
C ASN A 69 -7.89 11.64 -6.41
N PRO A 70 -6.82 10.96 -6.88
CA PRO A 70 -5.48 11.25 -6.39
C PRO A 70 -5.10 12.70 -6.70
N SER A 71 -4.46 13.37 -5.73
CA SER A 71 -3.85 14.68 -5.99
C SER A 71 -2.75 14.56 -7.06
N ASN A 72 -2.40 15.67 -7.72
CA ASN A 72 -1.29 15.69 -8.69
C ASN A 72 0.00 15.20 -8.02
N ARG A 73 0.26 15.63 -6.79
CA ARG A 73 1.39 15.17 -5.98
C ARG A 73 1.43 13.66 -5.82
N ILE A 74 0.30 13.02 -5.49
CA ILE A 74 0.25 11.54 -5.37
C ILE A 74 0.46 10.89 -6.74
N SER A 75 -0.13 11.46 -7.78
CA SER A 75 0.04 10.95 -9.15
C SER A 75 1.52 10.98 -9.56
N ASP A 76 2.20 12.11 -9.33
CA ASP A 76 3.63 12.26 -9.60
C ASP A 76 4.47 11.29 -8.76
N LEU A 77 4.10 11.03 -7.49
CA LEU A 77 4.79 10.05 -6.66
C LEU A 77 4.66 8.63 -7.23
N LEU A 78 3.48 8.24 -7.70
CA LEU A 78 3.25 6.92 -8.30
C LEU A 78 4.07 6.75 -9.59
N GLU A 79 4.14 7.78 -10.43
CA GLU A 79 4.95 7.79 -11.65
C GLU A 79 6.45 7.72 -11.32
N ASN A 80 6.93 8.57 -10.42
CA ASN A 80 8.35 8.62 -10.02
C ASN A 80 8.84 7.33 -9.36
N LEU A 81 7.95 6.56 -8.74
CA LEU A 81 8.24 5.26 -8.17
C LEU A 81 8.12 4.12 -9.19
N GLY A 82 7.55 4.38 -10.38
CA GLY A 82 7.33 3.38 -11.42
C GLY A 82 6.15 2.43 -11.15
N ILE A 83 5.21 2.82 -10.27
CA ILE A 83 4.09 1.96 -9.83
C ILE A 83 2.72 2.42 -10.33
N ALA A 84 2.64 3.54 -11.05
CA ALA A 84 1.37 4.08 -11.56
C ALA A 84 0.59 3.06 -12.40
N HIS A 85 1.28 2.26 -13.22
CA HIS A 85 0.70 1.24 -14.10
C HIS A 85 -0.02 0.09 -13.35
N LEU A 86 0.22 -0.06 -12.05
CA LEU A 86 -0.44 -1.09 -11.22
C LEU A 86 -1.86 -0.71 -10.82
N PHE A 87 -2.25 0.56 -11.03
CA PHE A 87 -3.51 1.10 -10.53
C PHE A 87 -4.33 1.73 -11.64
N LYS A 88 -5.65 1.64 -11.50
CA LYS A 88 -6.57 2.43 -12.33
C LYS A 88 -6.93 3.72 -11.60
N VAL A 89 -6.69 4.85 -12.25
CA VAL A 89 -7.10 6.16 -11.71
C VAL A 89 -8.53 6.49 -12.13
N LEU A 90 -9.35 6.86 -11.16
CA LEU A 90 -10.71 7.34 -11.34
C LEU A 90 -10.79 8.82 -10.95
N ARG A 91 -11.67 9.56 -11.62
CA ARG A 91 -11.95 10.98 -11.35
C ARG A 91 -13.46 11.17 -11.21
N GLY A 92 -13.87 12.06 -10.30
CA GLY A 92 -15.26 12.47 -10.13
C GLY A 92 -15.90 11.94 -8.84
N ALA A 93 -17.22 11.80 -8.85
CA ALA A 93 -17.95 11.30 -7.71
C ALA A 93 -17.57 9.85 -7.40
N ALA A 94 -17.48 9.52 -6.11
CA ALA A 94 -17.36 8.12 -5.70
C ALA A 94 -18.48 7.30 -6.36
N PRO A 95 -18.20 6.08 -6.84
CA PRO A 95 -19.26 5.17 -7.23
C PRO A 95 -20.29 5.12 -6.11
N THR A 96 -21.58 5.10 -6.43
CA THR A 96 -22.67 4.93 -5.46
C THR A 96 -22.45 3.61 -4.72
N ALA A 97 -21.66 3.66 -3.66
CA ALA A 97 -21.44 2.58 -2.75
C ALA A 97 -22.48 2.72 -1.64
N ASP A 98 -22.91 1.59 -1.11
CA ASP A 98 -23.62 1.53 0.16
C ASP A 98 -22.99 2.47 1.20
N PRO A 99 -23.77 2.93 2.20
CA PRO A 99 -23.25 3.74 3.30
C PRO A 99 -21.91 3.17 3.78
N LEU A 100 -20.87 4.00 3.76
CA LEU A 100 -19.54 3.63 4.21
C LEU A 100 -19.66 3.04 5.62
N LYS A 101 -19.45 1.73 5.74
CA LYS A 101 -19.39 1.09 7.06
C LYS A 101 -17.99 1.35 7.60
N PRO A 102 -17.85 2.06 8.73
CA PRO A 102 -16.56 2.15 9.38
C PRO A 102 -16.11 0.74 9.70
N VAL A 103 -14.99 0.34 9.12
CA VAL A 103 -14.32 -0.88 9.55
C VAL A 103 -13.64 -0.50 10.87
N PRO A 104 -13.88 -1.26 11.96
CA PRO A 104 -13.12 -1.06 13.19
C PRO A 104 -11.64 -1.11 12.82
N GLN A 105 -10.89 -0.07 13.21
CA GLN A 105 -9.44 -0.12 13.08
C GLN A 105 -9.00 -1.44 13.72
N ALA A 106 -8.31 -2.28 12.95
CA ALA A 106 -7.85 -3.54 13.49
C ALA A 106 -7.00 -3.18 14.73
N ALA A 107 -7.24 -3.85 15.85
CA ALA A 107 -6.43 -3.68 17.05
C ALA A 107 -5.03 -4.30 16.87
N ALA A 108 -4.51 -4.34 15.64
CA ALA A 108 -3.12 -4.63 15.42
C ALA A 108 -2.39 -3.43 16.00
N ASN A 109 -1.79 -3.64 17.17
CA ASN A 109 -0.67 -2.83 17.61
C ASN A 109 0.55 -3.55 17.05
N PRO A 110 0.89 -3.37 15.75
CA PRO A 110 2.03 -4.04 15.18
C PRO A 110 3.24 -3.68 16.02
N ASP A 111 3.97 -4.70 16.45
CA ASP A 111 5.18 -4.46 17.20
C ASP A 111 6.21 -3.75 16.30
N ARG A 112 7.25 -3.22 16.93
CA ARG A 112 8.31 -2.50 16.21
C ARG A 112 8.96 -3.39 15.14
N GLN A 113 9.03 -4.71 15.34
CA GLN A 113 9.63 -5.62 14.37
C GLN A 113 8.73 -5.79 13.14
N GLU A 114 7.41 -5.91 13.32
CA GLU A 114 6.44 -5.99 12.23
C GLU A 114 6.42 -4.72 11.39
N LEU A 115 6.47 -3.54 12.03
CA LEU A 115 6.59 -2.26 11.34
C LEU A 115 7.90 -2.17 10.53
N SER A 116 9.03 -2.50 11.15
CA SER A 116 10.34 -2.50 10.47
C SER A 116 10.37 -3.47 9.29
N ARG A 117 9.79 -4.67 9.45
CA ARG A 117 9.69 -5.68 8.39
C ARG A 117 8.81 -5.21 7.25
N THR A 118 7.63 -4.65 7.54
CA THR A 118 6.72 -4.12 6.53
C THR A 118 7.36 -2.97 5.76
N CYS A 119 8.06 -2.08 6.46
CA CYS A 119 8.83 -1.00 5.85
C CYS A 119 9.93 -1.54 4.92
N LEU A 120 10.69 -2.54 5.37
CA LEU A 120 11.74 -3.15 4.57
C LEU A 120 11.20 -3.83 3.31
N GLU A 121 10.15 -4.64 3.45
CA GLU A 121 9.48 -5.32 2.33
C GLU A 121 8.94 -4.33 1.30
N ALA A 122 8.31 -3.25 1.75
CA ALA A 122 7.77 -2.20 0.89
C ALA A 122 8.87 -1.53 0.05
N HIS A 123 9.98 -1.12 0.67
CA HIS A 123 11.07 -0.46 -0.04
C HIS A 123 11.81 -1.40 -0.99
N LYS A 124 12.04 -2.65 -0.59
CA LYS A 124 12.63 -3.68 -1.47
C LYS A 124 11.79 -3.90 -2.71
N LEU A 125 10.47 -4.00 -2.54
CA LEU A 125 9.56 -4.17 -3.66
C LEU A 125 9.62 -2.97 -4.62
N LEU A 126 9.65 -1.74 -4.10
CA LEU A 126 9.80 -0.55 -4.95
C LEU A 126 11.13 -0.53 -5.72
N MET A 127 12.21 -1.05 -5.13
CA MET A 127 13.50 -1.23 -5.81
C MET A 127 13.46 -2.32 -6.88
N GLU A 128 12.69 -3.38 -6.67
CA GLU A 128 12.50 -4.47 -7.61
C GLU A 128 11.66 -4.04 -8.83
N ILE A 129 10.57 -3.31 -8.59
CA ILE A 129 9.69 -2.80 -9.66
C ILE A 129 10.42 -1.77 -10.52
N ASN A 130 11.17 -0.85 -9.90
CA ASN A 130 11.92 0.17 -10.60
C ASN A 130 13.34 0.30 -10.03
N PRO A 131 14.38 -0.16 -10.77
CA PRO A 131 15.78 -0.07 -10.35
C PRO A 131 16.26 1.35 -10.03
N ASP A 132 15.64 2.40 -10.57
CA ASP A 132 15.97 3.80 -10.24
C ASP A 132 15.66 4.15 -8.77
N ASN A 133 14.89 3.32 -8.08
CA ASN A 133 14.63 3.45 -6.66
C ASN A 133 15.75 2.87 -5.78
N VAL A 134 16.65 2.04 -6.32
CA VAL A 134 17.79 1.46 -5.60
C VAL A 134 18.66 2.52 -4.91
N PRO A 135 19.18 3.55 -5.60
CA PRO A 135 19.98 4.57 -4.94
C PRO A 135 19.20 5.37 -3.89
N LYS A 136 17.87 5.48 -4.01
CA LYS A 136 17.00 6.21 -3.08
C LYS A 136 16.78 5.45 -1.77
N PHE A 137 16.71 4.12 -1.82
CA PHE A 137 16.25 3.31 -0.69
C PHE A 137 17.29 2.34 -0.11
N LYS A 138 18.41 2.09 -0.80
CA LYS A 138 19.44 1.11 -0.39
C LYS A 138 19.93 1.27 1.06
N ASP A 139 20.04 2.50 1.55
CA ASP A 139 20.61 2.77 2.88
C ASP A 139 19.53 2.59 3.96
N VAL A 140 18.28 2.97 3.67
CA VAL A 140 17.12 2.68 4.54
C VAL A 140 16.90 1.17 4.65
N THR A 141 16.93 0.43 3.54
CA THR A 141 16.75 -1.02 3.57
C THR A 141 17.88 -1.72 4.33
N ARG A 142 19.14 -1.28 4.14
CA ARG A 142 20.28 -1.83 4.89
C ARG A 142 20.13 -1.62 6.39
N PHE A 143 19.76 -0.40 6.79
CA PHE A 143 19.55 -0.08 8.20
C PHE A 143 18.44 -0.95 8.83
N LEU A 144 17.30 -1.10 8.15
CA LEU A 144 16.18 -1.92 8.63
C LEU A 144 16.56 -3.41 8.73
N GLU A 145 17.33 -3.94 7.78
CA GLU A 145 17.84 -5.32 7.85
C GLU A 145 18.76 -5.55 9.05
N GLU A 146 19.64 -4.60 9.35
CA GLU A 146 20.54 -4.67 10.49
C GLU A 146 19.80 -4.57 11.83
N ASP A 147 18.82 -3.66 11.93
CA ASP A 147 17.98 -3.48 13.11
C ASP A 147 17.17 -4.75 13.41
N LEU A 148 16.54 -5.35 12.40
CA LEU A 148 15.80 -6.61 12.53
C LEU A 148 16.71 -7.78 12.95
N LYS A 149 17.93 -7.89 12.39
CA LYS A 149 18.89 -8.93 12.79
C LYS A 149 19.34 -8.79 14.24
N LYS A 150 19.46 -7.56 14.76
CA LYS A 150 19.82 -7.30 16.17
C LYS A 150 18.67 -7.66 17.11
N ALA A 151 17.44 -7.32 16.72
CA ALA A 151 16.24 -7.60 17.51
C ALA A 151 15.93 -9.10 17.62
N GLN A 152 16.34 -9.93 16.66
CA GLN A 152 16.20 -11.40 16.70
C GLN A 152 17.26 -12.11 17.57
N LYS A 153 18.34 -11.41 17.93
CA LYS A 153 19.45 -11.94 18.73
C LYS A 153 19.37 -11.51 20.21
N SER A 154 18.40 -10.67 20.56
CA SER A 154 18.16 -10.16 21.92
C SER A 154 16.98 -10.90 22.53
#